data_AF-A0A920JW93-F1
#
_entry.id   AF-A0A920JW93-F1
#
_cell.length_a   1.000
_cell.length_b   1.000
_cell.length_c   1.000
_cell.angle_alpha   90.00
_cell.angle_beta   90.00
_cell.angle_gamma   90.00
#
_symmetry.space_group_name_H-M   'P 1'
#
loop_
_entity.id
_entity.type
_entity.pdbx_description
1 polymer ?
#
loop_
_entity_poly.entity_id
_entity_poly.type
_entity_poly.pdbx_seq_one_letter_code
_entity_poly.pdbx_strand_id
1 'polypeptide(L)'
;MIRWLVATGNKGVISVIKPVEDMPHDEHGEPVDIVLNPLGVPSRMNVGQVLEVHMGLAAKGLGDAVNQMIAKNSKASDMRDFMQKIYNIGDTVFGTDLTDLSDDEVLELANNLKHGVPIATPVFDGAHESELKKMLVASRVT
;
A
#
# COMPACT_ATOMS: atom_id res chain seq x y z
N MET A 1 1.51 7.98 11.30
CA MET A 1 1.67 6.80 12.19
C MET A 1 1.10 5.60 11.45
N ILE A 2 1.93 4.89 10.70
CA ILE A 2 1.50 3.67 9.99
C ILE A 2 1.47 2.55 11.02
N ARG A 3 0.28 2.04 11.33
CA ARG A 3 0.08 0.93 12.25
C ARG A 3 0.29 -0.37 11.49
N TRP A 4 1.56 -0.80 11.40
CA TRP A 4 1.92 -2.12 10.89
C TRP A 4 1.60 -3.20 11.93
N LEU A 5 0.78 -4.17 11.55
CA LEU A 5 0.55 -5.41 12.29
C LEU A 5 1.43 -6.50 11.66
N VAL A 6 2.75 -6.41 11.89
CA VAL A 6 3.69 -7.45 11.42
C VAL A 6 3.49 -8.71 12.28
N ALA A 7 2.90 -9.74 11.70
CA ALA A 7 2.83 -11.07 12.31
C ALA A 7 3.85 -12.05 11.69
N THR A 8 5.00 -11.57 11.21
CA THR A 8 6.16 -12.42 10.91
C THR A 8 7.19 -12.27 12.03
N GLY A 9 7.65 -13.39 12.62
CA GLY A 9 8.36 -13.48 13.92
C GLY A 9 9.74 -12.81 14.03
N ASN A 10 9.99 -11.74 13.28
CA ASN A 10 11.15 -10.89 13.38
C ASN A 10 11.06 -9.99 14.61
N LYS A 11 12.05 -10.09 15.49
CA LYS A 11 12.21 -9.25 16.68
C LYS A 11 13.51 -8.50 16.57
N GLY A 12 13.52 -7.24 16.97
CA GLY A 12 14.69 -6.37 17.00
C GLY A 12 14.63 -5.41 18.18
N VAL A 13 15.79 -4.88 18.56
CA VAL A 13 15.93 -3.78 19.52
C VAL A 13 16.35 -2.54 18.74
N ILE A 14 15.76 -1.39 19.04
CA ILE A 14 16.17 -0.10 18.44
C ILE A 14 17.61 0.17 18.88
N SER A 15 18.54 0.22 17.92
CA SER A 15 19.97 0.40 18.19
C SER A 15 20.36 1.88 18.25
N VAL A 16 19.89 2.68 17.28
CA VAL A 16 20.25 4.10 17.12
C VAL A 16 19.05 4.85 16.54
N ILE A 17 18.85 6.09 16.99
CA ILE A 17 17.94 7.07 16.36
C ILE A 17 18.81 8.04 15.57
N LYS A 18 18.56 8.15 14.27
CA LYS A 18 19.32 9.04 13.37
C LYS A 18 18.53 10.33 13.07
N PRO A 19 19.21 11.46 12.88
CA PRO A 19 18.61 12.65 12.28
C PRO A 19 18.06 12.32 10.87
N VAL A 20 17.05 13.07 10.42
CA VAL A 20 16.35 12.79 9.15
C VAL A 20 17.29 13.01 7.95
N GLU A 21 18.22 13.96 8.06
CA GLU A 21 19.23 14.27 7.06
C GLU A 21 20.26 13.14 6.84
N ASP A 22 20.45 12.26 7.83
CA ASP A 22 21.36 11.10 7.75
C ASP A 22 20.67 9.86 7.17
N MET A 23 19.34 9.90 6.98
CA MET A 23 18.58 8.77 6.50
C MET A 23 18.71 8.63 4.98
N PRO A 24 18.79 7.39 4.46
CA PRO A 24 18.63 7.14 3.04
C PRO A 24 17.30 7.72 2.54
N HIS A 25 17.31 8.33 1.37
CA HIS A 25 16.13 8.93 0.74
C HIS A 25 15.97 8.41 -0.70
N ASP A 26 14.75 8.51 -1.21
CA ASP A 26 14.43 8.17 -2.59
C ASP A 26 14.74 9.32 -3.56
N GLU A 27 14.41 9.13 -4.84
CA GLU A 27 14.60 10.14 -5.90
C GLU A 27 13.77 11.41 -5.72
N HIS A 28 12.72 11.35 -4.88
CA HIS A 28 11.88 12.48 -4.51
C HIS A 28 12.34 13.16 -3.21
N GLY A 29 13.38 12.63 -2.56
CA GLY A 29 13.92 13.13 -1.30
C GLY A 29 13.12 12.70 -0.07
N GLU A 30 12.20 11.74 -0.20
CA GLU A 30 11.51 11.17 0.97
C GLU A 30 12.48 10.25 1.74
N PRO A 31 12.79 10.57 3.01
CA PRO A 31 13.66 9.74 3.85
C PRO A 31 12.92 8.48 4.30
N VAL A 32 13.64 7.36 4.44
CA VAL A 32 13.08 6.12 4.99
C VAL A 32 12.89 6.21 6.50
N ASP A 33 11.79 5.64 7.03
CA ASP A 33 11.52 5.65 8.48
C ASP A 33 12.37 4.63 9.26
N ILE A 34 12.60 3.44 8.70
CA ILE A 34 13.25 2.31 9.39
C ILE A 34 14.17 1.59 8.41
N VAL A 35 15.40 1.31 8.85
CA VAL A 35 16.36 0.47 8.11
C VAL A 35 16.49 -0.89 8.78
N LEU A 36 16.29 -1.96 8.02
CA LEU A 36 16.41 -3.34 8.47
C LEU A 36 17.62 -4.03 7.82
N ASN A 37 18.28 -4.91 8.56
CA ASN A 37 19.40 -5.69 8.02
C ASN A 37 18.87 -6.82 7.09
N PRO A 38 19.26 -6.85 5.80
CA PRO A 38 18.76 -7.85 4.85
C PRO A 38 19.16 -9.29 5.20
N LEU A 39 20.23 -9.50 5.97
CA LEU A 39 20.70 -10.85 6.33
C LEU A 39 19.73 -11.61 7.25
N GLY A 40 18.84 -10.91 7.96
CA GLY A 40 17.85 -11.53 8.85
C GLY A 40 16.75 -12.29 8.11
N VAL A 41 16.50 -11.94 6.83
CA VAL A 41 15.39 -12.50 6.05
C VAL A 41 15.70 -13.90 5.52
N PRO A 42 16.82 -14.16 4.81
CA PRO A 42 17.14 -15.50 4.30
C PRO A 42 17.42 -16.50 5.41
N SER A 43 18.10 -16.06 6.48
CA SER A 43 18.47 -16.93 7.60
C SER A 43 17.26 -17.52 8.34
N ARG A 44 16.11 -16.84 8.30
CA ARG A 44 14.87 -17.28 8.98
C ARG A 44 13.81 -17.77 8.01
N MET A 45 14.10 -17.76 6.71
CA MET A 45 13.16 -18.11 5.64
C MET A 45 11.85 -17.30 5.71
N ASN A 46 11.92 -16.05 6.19
CA ASN A 46 10.76 -15.17 6.38
C ASN A 46 10.40 -14.43 5.08
N VAL A 47 10.14 -15.18 4.00
CA VAL A 47 9.76 -14.63 2.69
C VAL A 47 8.50 -13.77 2.78
N GLY A 48 7.58 -14.10 3.69
CA GLY A 48 6.37 -13.32 3.94
C GLY A 48 6.62 -11.86 4.32
N GLN A 49 7.73 -11.55 5.01
CA GLN A 49 8.09 -10.16 5.32
C GLN A 49 8.43 -9.38 4.05
N VAL A 50 9.07 -10.01 3.08
CA VAL A 50 9.40 -9.37 1.80
C VAL A 50 8.12 -9.10 1.02
N LEU A 51 7.20 -10.06 0.97
CA LEU A 51 5.90 -9.88 0.33
C LEU A 51 5.09 -8.76 0.99
N GLU A 52 5.08 -8.71 2.33
CA GLU A 52 4.42 -7.66 3.11
C GLU A 52 4.98 -6.25 2.78
N VAL A 53 6.30 -6.11 2.66
CA VAL A 53 6.91 -4.82 2.28
C VAL A 53 6.51 -4.40 0.87
N HIS A 54 6.49 -5.33 -0.10
CA HIS A 54 6.06 -5.02 -1.46
C HIS A 54 4.56 -4.67 -1.53
N MET A 55 3.72 -5.40 -0.79
CA MET A 55 2.30 -5.11 -0.68
C MET A 55 2.04 -3.74 -0.03
N GLY A 56 2.79 -3.42 1.03
CA GLY A 56 2.75 -2.10 1.66
C GLY A 56 3.13 -0.98 0.72
N LEU A 57 4.17 -1.18 -0.10
CA LEU A 57 4.59 -0.21 -1.10
C LEU A 57 3.50 0.03 -2.15
N ALA A 58 2.88 -1.05 -2.64
CA ALA A 58 1.76 -0.95 -3.58
C ALA A 58 0.55 -0.23 -2.94
N ALA A 59 0.20 -0.59 -1.70
CA ALA A 59 -0.88 0.04 -0.94
C ALA A 59 -0.67 1.54 -0.74
N LYS A 60 0.53 1.96 -0.33
CA LYS A 60 0.91 3.38 -0.19
C LYS A 60 0.78 4.10 -1.53
N GLY A 61 1.40 3.56 -2.59
CA GLY A 61 1.37 4.21 -3.90
C GLY A 61 -0.03 4.33 -4.49
N LEU A 62 -0.93 3.36 -4.27
CA LEU A 62 -2.34 3.50 -4.64
C LEU A 62 -3.04 4.61 -3.85
N GLY A 63 -2.74 4.74 -2.55
CA GLY A 63 -3.25 5.85 -1.73
C GLY A 63 -2.73 7.22 -2.19
N ASP A 64 -1.45 7.30 -2.55
CA ASP A 64 -0.83 8.50 -3.10
C ASP A 64 -1.48 8.90 -4.44
N ALA A 65 -1.81 7.92 -5.28
CA ALA A 65 -2.57 8.15 -6.52
C ALA A 65 -3.95 8.76 -6.25
N VAL A 66 -4.69 8.21 -5.28
CA VAL A 66 -5.98 8.77 -4.84
C VAL A 66 -5.79 10.19 -4.30
N ASN A 67 -4.76 10.43 -3.48
CA ASN A 67 -4.46 11.75 -2.93
C ASN A 67 -4.17 12.78 -4.03
N GLN A 68 -3.45 12.39 -5.08
CA GLN A 68 -3.22 13.25 -6.24
C GLN A 68 -4.52 13.58 -7.00
N MET A 69 -5.45 12.63 -7.13
CA MET A 69 -6.76 12.88 -7.75
C MET A 69 -7.61 13.84 -6.92
N ILE A 70 -7.58 13.70 -5.59
CA ILE A 70 -8.22 14.65 -4.66
C ILE A 70 -7.60 16.05 -4.82
N ALA A 71 -6.27 16.15 -4.85
CA ALA A 71 -5.56 17.42 -5.01
C ALA A 71 -5.85 18.11 -6.36
N LYS A 72 -6.07 17.33 -7.43
CA LYS A 72 -6.46 17.83 -8.76
C LYS A 72 -7.95 18.17 -8.87
N ASN A 73 -8.74 17.93 -7.81
CA ASN A 73 -10.20 18.07 -7.81
C ASN A 73 -10.86 17.30 -8.98
N SER A 74 -10.38 16.06 -9.20
CA SER A 74 -10.93 15.16 -10.22
C SER A 74 -12.42 14.89 -9.99
N LYS A 75 -13.15 14.58 -11.07
CA LYS A 75 -14.58 14.28 -10.98
C LYS A 75 -14.81 13.02 -10.16
N ALA A 76 -15.95 12.97 -9.45
CA ALA A 76 -16.37 11.79 -8.70
C ALA A 76 -16.46 10.53 -9.59
N SER A 77 -16.84 10.68 -10.86
CA SER A 77 -16.81 9.60 -11.86
C SER A 77 -15.42 8.98 -12.02
N ASP A 78 -14.41 9.82 -12.18
CA ASP A 78 -13.05 9.36 -12.49
C ASP A 78 -12.42 8.69 -11.26
N MET A 79 -12.72 9.22 -10.07
CA MET A 79 -12.32 8.60 -8.79
C MET A 79 -13.01 7.26 -8.59
N ARG A 80 -14.31 7.15 -8.89
CA ARG A 80 -15.06 5.89 -8.82
C ARG A 80 -14.47 4.85 -9.77
N ASP A 81 -14.19 5.21 -11.01
CA ASP A 81 -13.59 4.32 -12.00
C ASP A 81 -12.20 3.83 -11.56
N PHE A 82 -11.39 4.73 -10.99
CA PHE A 82 -10.06 4.38 -10.48
C PHE A 82 -10.15 3.45 -9.28
N MET A 83 -11.00 3.76 -8.30
CA MET A 83 -11.20 2.89 -7.13
C MET A 83 -11.78 1.54 -7.56
N GLN A 84 -12.73 1.49 -8.48
CA GLN A 84 -13.30 0.23 -8.97
C GLN A 84 -12.22 -0.63 -9.62
N LYS A 85 -11.31 -0.01 -10.40
CA LYS A 85 -10.15 -0.74 -10.95
C LYS A 85 -9.29 -1.35 -9.85
N ILE A 86 -9.06 -0.64 -8.74
CA ILE A 86 -8.29 -1.13 -7.59
C ILE A 86 -8.99 -2.33 -6.92
N TYR A 87 -10.29 -2.20 -6.62
CA TYR A 87 -11.06 -3.27 -5.98
C TYR A 87 -11.22 -4.51 -6.87
N ASN A 88 -11.17 -4.34 -8.19
CA ASN A 88 -11.21 -5.44 -9.16
C ASN A 88 -9.84 -6.08 -9.43
N ILE A 89 -8.78 -5.71 -8.71
CA ILE A 89 -7.49 -6.39 -8.82
C ILE A 89 -7.52 -7.70 -8.01
N GLY A 90 -7.54 -8.81 -8.72
CA GLY A 90 -7.43 -10.16 -8.15
C GLY A 90 -8.64 -11.02 -8.47
N ASP A 91 -8.53 -12.33 -8.21
CA ASP A 91 -9.61 -13.27 -8.50
C ASP A 91 -10.58 -13.42 -7.29
N THR A 92 -10.13 -13.05 -6.08
CA THR A 92 -10.90 -13.07 -4.83
C THR A 92 -11.57 -11.73 -4.54
N VAL A 93 -12.25 -11.17 -5.54
CA VAL A 93 -13.03 -9.93 -5.39
C VAL A 93 -14.27 -10.23 -4.55
N PHE A 94 -14.29 -9.75 -3.31
CA PHE A 94 -15.55 -9.54 -2.60
C PHE A 94 -16.34 -8.55 -3.44
N GLY A 95 -17.45 -8.96 -4.06
CA GLY A 95 -18.21 -8.17 -5.05
C GLY A 95 -18.59 -6.78 -4.56
N THR A 96 -17.65 -5.85 -4.63
CA THR A 96 -17.77 -4.47 -4.20
C THR A 96 -18.02 -3.68 -5.46
N ASP A 97 -19.29 -3.46 -5.74
CA ASP A 97 -19.70 -2.55 -6.78
C ASP A 97 -19.78 -1.15 -6.16
N LEU A 98 -18.83 -0.28 -6.52
CA LEU A 98 -18.84 1.11 -6.08
C LEU A 98 -19.89 1.93 -6.82
N THR A 99 -20.62 1.36 -7.79
CA THR A 99 -21.72 2.06 -8.49
C THR A 99 -22.90 2.37 -7.57
N ASP A 100 -23.09 1.58 -6.50
CA ASP A 100 -24.16 1.78 -5.53
C ASP A 100 -23.90 2.97 -4.59
N LEU A 101 -22.66 3.47 -4.52
CA LEU A 101 -22.31 4.62 -3.68
C LEU A 101 -22.76 5.95 -4.31
N SER A 102 -23.16 6.90 -3.48
CA SER A 102 -23.34 8.30 -3.90
C SER A 102 -22.00 9.00 -4.13
N ASP A 103 -22.01 10.13 -4.83
CA ASP A 103 -20.77 10.88 -5.10
C ASP A 103 -20.11 11.42 -3.82
N ASP A 104 -20.92 11.77 -2.80
CA ASP A 104 -20.41 12.18 -1.49
C ASP A 104 -19.73 11.01 -0.75
N GLU A 105 -20.30 9.80 -0.81
CA GLU A 105 -19.70 8.60 -0.20
C GLU A 105 -18.42 8.18 -0.93
N VAL A 106 -18.35 8.35 -2.25
CA VAL A 106 -17.13 8.12 -3.05
C VAL A 106 -16.01 9.08 -2.60
N LEU A 107 -16.35 10.35 -2.36
CA LEU A 107 -15.40 11.35 -1.86
C LEU A 107 -14.95 11.06 -0.42
N GLU A 108 -15.85 10.59 0.44
CA GLU A 108 -15.51 10.18 1.80
C GLU A 108 -14.58 8.97 1.79
N LEU A 109 -14.89 7.96 0.97
CA LEU A 109 -14.03 6.79 0.79
C LEU A 109 -12.65 7.19 0.27
N ALA A 110 -12.59 8.03 -0.77
CA ALA A 110 -11.32 8.52 -1.30
C ALA A 110 -10.47 9.23 -0.22
N ASN A 111 -11.12 10.04 0.63
CA ASN A 111 -10.45 10.70 1.76
C ASN A 111 -9.89 9.72 2.79
N ASN A 112 -10.55 8.59 3.00
CA ASN A 112 -10.07 7.53 3.89
C ASN A 112 -8.89 6.75 3.27
N LEU A 113 -8.88 6.59 1.94
CA LEU A 113 -7.86 5.82 1.21
C LEU A 113 -6.59 6.62 0.85
N LYS A 114 -6.59 7.95 1.01
CA LYS A 114 -5.48 8.83 0.60
C LYS A 114 -4.12 8.55 1.26
N HIS A 115 -4.12 7.84 2.39
CA HIS A 115 -2.90 7.47 3.12
C HIS A 115 -2.40 6.05 2.82
N GLY A 116 -3.14 5.32 1.99
CA GLY A 116 -2.85 3.94 1.61
C GLY A 116 -4.14 3.13 1.53
N VAL A 117 -4.21 2.24 0.55
CA VAL A 117 -5.36 1.34 0.39
C VAL A 117 -5.20 0.13 1.32
N PRO A 118 -6.13 -0.12 2.26
CA PRO A 118 -6.08 -1.32 3.09
C PRO A 118 -6.24 -2.58 2.24
N ILE A 119 -5.32 -3.54 2.39
CA ILE A 119 -5.35 -4.82 1.68
C ILE A 119 -5.53 -5.95 2.70
N ALA A 120 -6.40 -6.89 2.38
CA ALA A 120 -6.59 -8.11 3.16
C ALA A 120 -6.07 -9.32 2.38
N THR A 121 -5.20 -10.11 2.99
CA THR A 121 -4.76 -11.41 2.47
C THR A 121 -5.04 -12.51 3.48
N PRO A 122 -5.98 -13.42 3.20
CA PRO A 122 -6.20 -14.61 4.02
C PRO A 122 -4.92 -15.44 4.19
N VAL A 123 -4.79 -16.12 5.35
CA VAL A 123 -3.58 -16.86 5.74
C VAL A 123 -3.21 -17.99 4.77
N PHE A 124 -4.21 -18.59 4.12
CA PHE A 124 -4.02 -19.75 3.23
C PHE A 124 -4.50 -19.49 1.78
N ASP A 125 -4.98 -18.28 1.51
CA ASP A 125 -5.50 -17.85 0.20
C ASP A 125 -5.11 -16.39 -0.03
N GLY A 126 -3.80 -16.14 0.07
CA GLY A 126 -3.22 -14.80 0.02
C GLY A 126 -3.01 -14.30 -1.41
N ALA A 127 -2.68 -13.01 -1.54
CA ALA A 127 -2.43 -12.39 -2.83
C ALA A 127 -1.30 -13.08 -3.59
N HIS A 128 -1.55 -13.41 -4.85
CA HIS A 128 -0.55 -14.00 -5.73
C HIS A 128 0.44 -12.95 -6.23
N GLU A 129 1.66 -13.37 -6.59
CA GLU A 129 2.69 -12.46 -7.11
C GLU A 129 2.22 -11.70 -8.37
N SER A 130 1.40 -12.33 -9.21
CA SER A 130 0.79 -11.72 -10.39
C SER A 130 -0.12 -10.54 -10.03
N GLU A 131 -0.88 -10.65 -8.94
CA GLU A 131 -1.76 -9.59 -8.43
C GLU A 131 -0.93 -8.46 -7.84
N LEU A 132 0.07 -8.78 -7.02
CA LEU A 132 1.00 -7.80 -6.46
C LEU A 132 1.68 -6.95 -7.55
N LYS A 133 2.15 -7.60 -8.63
CA LYS A 133 2.73 -6.89 -9.78
C LYS A 133 1.72 -5.96 -10.44
N LYS A 134 0.45 -6.39 -10.61
CA LYS A 134 -0.61 -5.53 -11.13
C LYS A 134 -0.85 -4.32 -10.22
N MET A 135 -0.89 -4.52 -8.91
CA MET A 135 -1.04 -3.42 -7.94
C MET A 135 0.12 -2.43 -8.01
N LEU A 136 1.37 -2.92 -8.08
CA LEU A 136 2.55 -2.08 -8.22
C LEU A 136 2.58 -1.30 -9.54
N VAL A 137 2.04 -1.86 -10.62
CA VAL A 137 1.91 -1.14 -11.89
C VAL A 137 0.80 -0.08 -11.79
N ALA A 138 -0.33 -0.41 -11.16
CA ALA A 138 -1.42 0.53 -10.94
C ALA A 138 -1.05 1.69 -10.00
N SER A 139 -0.12 1.46 -9.05
CA SER A 139 0.36 2.47 -8.11
C SER A 139 1.40 3.41 -8.70
N ARG A 140 2.01 3.06 -9.85
CA ARG A 140 2.97 3.94 -10.55
C ARG A 140 2.21 5.01 -11.31
N VAL A 141 1.87 6.09 -10.61
CA VAL A 141 1.43 7.33 -11.26
C VAL A 141 2.68 8.03 -11.79
N THR A 142 2.86 7.98 -13.10
CA THR A 142 3.78 8.86 -13.85
C THR A 142 3.32 10.31 -13.81
#